data_AF-A0A949M6A5-F1
#
_entry.id   AF-A0A949M6A5-F1
#
_cell.length_a   1.000
_cell.length_b   1.000
_cell.length_c   1.000
_cell.angle_alpha   90.00
_cell.angle_beta   90.00
_cell.angle_gamma   90.00
#
_symmetry.space_group_name_H-M   'P 1'
#
loop_
_entity.id
_entity.type
_entity.pdbx_description
1 polymer ?
#
loop_
_entity_poly.entity_id
_entity_poly.type
_entity_poly.pdbx_seq_one_letter_code
_entity_poly.pdbx_strand_id
1 'polypeptide(L)'
;MLPNTATPTCTYNTSVNASVASEPFFKEVSAVDAQESRYRQIAARHNVAWDSITTLSFQDRLAQLSECLADRNVPYPIPQDRADRYFESARSGEPFRIGTLSDLSVDLGPYANAQWVDAYTFEQHLSWACLIAQQQRSKHHYACTEYLQGERLFQIGGSVIPDFYLLNARIYQQTLWQLATVNMIIPAELFFTCHSRRFFPVTTFMRALEQDYLQEPDIGHDVAGHVSTFTIPVVAKLMQSHGVARNMIYQERDEALAQTIDPARRQAIERRGDELLLYAERIYWFTVEFGLVRQENQIRAYGAGILSSPGETKFSIDSNRPTRILIDPSNDRDLLRLATTDYLISEYQKTYFVIRRFELLESITPERIVRIAKTASMLPHFSWRDLVPGDHVLQVGESAVSTNEKYLRLAFHSLDTHCQQGDECLTRTAIRNLRIFAIRPNATQELSEHFGSQIPSVPAGIMDWFSPRESAGEFTQVTRPMSVQDQS
;
A
#
# COMPACT_ATOMS: atom_id res chain seq x y z
N MET A 1 24.73 49.95 -44.44
CA MET A 1 25.84 50.51 -45.25
C MET A 1 27.14 49.99 -44.67
N LEU A 2 27.80 49.06 -45.36
CA LEU A 2 29.26 48.90 -45.26
C LEU A 2 29.89 49.83 -46.32
N PRO A 3 31.08 50.38 -46.07
CA PRO A 3 32.27 49.84 -46.77
C PRO A 3 33.55 49.85 -45.89
N ASN A 4 34.38 48.79 -45.96
CA ASN A 4 35.73 48.70 -46.59
C ASN A 4 36.83 49.58 -45.93
N THR A 5 38.09 49.17 -45.73
CA THR A 5 38.99 48.30 -46.52
C THR A 5 40.36 48.14 -45.81
N ALA A 6 41.11 47.11 -46.21
CA ALA A 6 42.58 47.01 -46.34
C ALA A 6 43.47 46.49 -45.18
N THR A 7 43.97 45.26 -45.38
CA THR A 7 45.24 44.62 -44.94
C THR A 7 46.47 45.18 -45.74
N PRO A 8 47.77 44.75 -45.61
CA PRO A 8 48.46 43.69 -44.81
C PRO A 8 49.92 43.99 -44.27
N THR A 9 50.51 42.98 -43.59
CA THR A 9 51.93 42.50 -43.58
C THR A 9 53.08 43.25 -42.89
N CYS A 10 53.78 42.52 -41.99
CA CYS A 10 55.26 42.51 -41.85
C CYS A 10 55.68 41.21 -41.12
N THR A 11 56.13 40.19 -41.85
CA THR A 11 57.53 39.71 -42.06
C THR A 11 57.91 38.52 -41.19
N TYR A 12 58.44 37.51 -41.90
CA TYR A 12 59.00 36.27 -41.40
C TYR A 12 60.30 36.51 -40.61
N ASN A 13 60.54 35.70 -39.57
CA ASN A 13 61.86 35.10 -39.43
C ASN A 13 61.84 33.74 -38.72
N THR A 14 62.67 32.86 -39.26
CA THR A 14 62.81 31.41 -39.05
C THR A 14 63.86 31.05 -37.98
N SER A 15 63.63 29.95 -37.24
CA SER A 15 64.60 28.93 -36.73
C SER A 15 64.01 28.27 -35.46
N VAL A 16 63.54 27.02 -35.42
CA VAL A 16 64.20 25.69 -35.49
C VAL A 16 65.16 25.43 -34.30
N ASN A 17 64.72 24.74 -33.23
CA ASN A 17 64.97 23.29 -33.01
C ASN A 17 64.53 22.74 -31.62
N ALA A 18 63.87 21.58 -31.69
CA ALA A 18 63.92 20.38 -30.83
C ALA A 18 63.77 20.46 -29.29
N SER A 19 62.73 19.80 -28.73
CA SER A 19 62.80 18.39 -28.29
C SER A 19 61.61 17.97 -27.38
N VAL A 20 61.02 16.81 -27.74
CA VAL A 20 60.50 15.72 -26.88
C VAL A 20 59.46 16.04 -25.78
N ALA A 21 58.22 15.61 -26.01
CA ALA A 21 57.59 14.55 -25.21
C ALA A 21 56.25 14.14 -25.84
N SER A 22 56.12 12.85 -26.14
CA SER A 22 54.89 12.18 -26.52
C SER A 22 53.98 12.04 -25.29
N GLU A 23 52.90 12.82 -25.23
CA GLU A 23 51.79 12.55 -24.32
C GLU A 23 50.82 11.54 -24.95
N PRO A 24 50.30 10.58 -24.18
CA PRO A 24 49.37 9.60 -24.71
C PRO A 24 48.04 10.29 -25.03
N PHE A 25 47.52 10.00 -26.22
CA PHE A 25 46.16 10.32 -26.67
C PHE A 25 45.15 9.85 -25.60
N PHE A 26 44.68 10.76 -24.76
CA PHE A 26 43.46 10.54 -23.99
C PHE A 26 42.32 10.47 -25.01
N LYS A 27 41.78 9.27 -25.24
CA LYS A 27 40.49 9.13 -25.91
C LYS A 27 39.47 9.87 -25.06
N GLU A 28 38.90 10.94 -25.60
CA GLU A 28 37.64 11.49 -25.11
C GLU A 28 36.62 10.34 -25.15
N VAL A 29 36.30 9.79 -23.98
CA VAL A 29 35.16 8.89 -23.82
C VAL A 29 33.94 9.73 -24.14
N SER A 30 33.19 9.37 -25.18
CA SER A 30 32.00 10.12 -25.55
C SER A 30 31.01 10.09 -24.37
N ALA A 31 30.17 11.11 -24.23
CA ALA A 31 29.17 11.14 -23.15
C ALA A 31 28.25 9.90 -23.16
N VAL A 32 28.03 9.32 -24.35
CA VAL A 32 27.27 8.07 -24.55
C VAL A 32 28.02 6.87 -23.96
N ASP A 33 29.32 6.74 -24.24
CA ASP A 33 30.15 5.65 -23.69
C ASP A 33 30.26 5.74 -22.16
N ALA A 34 30.32 6.96 -21.62
CA ALA A 34 30.34 7.18 -20.18
C ALA A 34 29.01 6.78 -19.51
N GLN A 35 27.88 7.07 -20.15
CA GLN A 35 26.54 6.70 -19.67
C GLN A 35 26.32 5.18 -19.71
N GLU A 36 26.66 4.51 -20.82
CA GLU A 36 26.57 3.05 -20.92
C GLU A 36 27.46 2.37 -19.88
N SER A 37 28.70 2.84 -19.71
CA SER A 37 29.61 2.33 -18.67
C SER A 37 29.01 2.47 -17.27
N ARG A 38 28.38 3.62 -16.95
CA ARG A 38 27.66 3.80 -15.67
C ARG A 38 26.53 2.78 -15.51
N TYR A 39 25.69 2.60 -16.53
CA TYR A 39 24.58 1.64 -16.48
C TYR A 39 25.06 0.20 -16.31
N ARG A 40 26.13 -0.21 -17.00
CA ARG A 40 26.73 -1.55 -16.85
C ARG A 40 27.24 -1.79 -15.43
N GLN A 41 27.87 -0.78 -14.81
CA GLN A 41 28.33 -0.86 -13.43
C GLN A 41 27.16 -1.02 -12.45
N ILE A 42 26.06 -0.28 -12.67
CA ILE A 42 24.85 -0.39 -11.84
C ILE A 42 24.22 -1.78 -12.00
N ALA A 43 24.03 -2.26 -13.23
CA ALA A 43 23.50 -3.59 -13.50
C ALA A 43 24.33 -4.69 -12.79
N ALA A 44 25.67 -4.62 -12.89
CA ALA A 44 26.56 -5.56 -12.22
C ALA A 44 26.42 -5.52 -10.68
N ARG A 45 26.29 -4.33 -10.08
CA ARG A 45 26.08 -4.17 -8.63
C ARG A 45 24.79 -4.85 -8.13
N HIS A 46 23.76 -4.87 -8.97
CA HIS A 46 22.47 -5.51 -8.67
C HIS A 46 22.37 -6.97 -9.12
N ASN A 47 23.43 -7.55 -9.70
CA ASN A 47 23.43 -8.87 -10.34
C ASN A 47 22.40 -8.99 -11.48
N VAL A 48 22.17 -7.92 -12.22
CA VAL A 48 21.34 -7.90 -13.42
C VAL A 48 22.21 -8.17 -14.64
N ALA A 49 21.86 -9.18 -15.43
CA ALA A 49 22.55 -9.46 -16.69
C ALA A 49 22.27 -8.34 -17.70
N TRP A 50 23.32 -7.77 -18.29
CA TRP A 50 23.15 -6.65 -19.22
C TRP A 50 22.24 -6.99 -20.41
N ASP A 51 22.47 -8.15 -21.01
CA ASP A 51 21.74 -8.58 -22.21
C ASP A 51 20.29 -8.97 -21.91
N SER A 52 19.91 -9.16 -20.63
CA SER A 52 18.52 -9.44 -20.26
C SER A 52 17.63 -8.18 -20.26
N ILE A 53 18.21 -6.97 -20.28
CA ILE A 53 17.47 -5.70 -20.39
C ILE A 53 17.20 -5.41 -21.88
N THR A 54 16.60 -6.39 -22.55
CA THR A 54 16.24 -6.31 -23.96
C THR A 54 14.73 -6.45 -24.06
N THR A 55 14.08 -5.43 -24.61
CA THR A 55 12.63 -5.47 -24.84
C THR A 55 12.29 -6.40 -25.99
N LEU A 56 11.14 -7.08 -25.88
CA LEU A 56 10.60 -7.85 -26.99
C LEU A 56 10.22 -6.94 -28.14
N SER A 57 10.37 -7.44 -29.37
CA SER A 57 9.85 -6.73 -30.53
C SER A 57 8.32 -6.63 -30.47
N PHE A 58 7.74 -5.66 -31.16
CA PHE A 58 6.29 -5.52 -31.26
C PHE A 58 5.60 -6.82 -31.72
N GLN A 59 6.20 -7.54 -32.67
CA GLN A 59 5.67 -8.81 -33.16
C GLN A 59 5.74 -9.92 -32.11
N ASP A 60 6.84 -9.99 -31.35
CA ASP A 60 6.99 -10.99 -30.28
C ASP A 60 6.01 -10.73 -29.13
N ARG A 61 5.77 -9.46 -28.77
CA ARG A 61 4.74 -9.11 -27.76
C ARG A 61 3.35 -9.51 -28.22
N LEU A 62 2.99 -9.23 -29.48
CA LEU A 62 1.71 -9.67 -30.04
C LEU A 62 1.60 -11.20 -30.08
N ALA A 63 2.67 -11.92 -30.43
CA ALA A 63 2.67 -13.38 -30.40
C ALA A 63 2.38 -13.92 -28.98
N GLN A 64 3.03 -13.37 -27.96
CA GLN A 64 2.77 -13.74 -26.56
C GLN A 64 1.35 -13.40 -26.11
N LEU A 65 0.83 -12.23 -26.51
CA LEU A 65 -0.55 -11.85 -26.21
C LEU A 65 -1.54 -12.81 -26.89
N SER A 66 -1.33 -13.15 -28.16
CA SER A 66 -2.18 -14.09 -28.90
C SER A 66 -2.23 -15.46 -28.22
N GLU A 67 -1.07 -15.99 -27.81
CA GLU A 67 -0.97 -17.24 -27.05
C GLU A 67 -1.72 -17.14 -25.72
N CYS A 68 -1.51 -16.06 -24.97
CA CYS A 68 -2.20 -15.81 -23.71
C CYS A 68 -3.73 -15.79 -23.90
N LEU A 69 -4.24 -15.08 -24.92
CA LEU A 69 -5.68 -14.96 -25.17
C LEU A 69 -6.32 -16.27 -25.62
N ALA A 70 -5.56 -17.13 -26.31
CA ALA A 70 -5.98 -18.46 -26.74
C ALA A 70 -5.98 -19.50 -25.61
N ASP A 71 -5.23 -19.25 -24.53
CA ASP A 71 -5.13 -20.16 -23.39
C ASP A 71 -6.50 -20.41 -22.75
N ARG A 72 -6.89 -21.69 -22.69
CA ARG A 72 -8.12 -22.17 -22.06
C ARG A 72 -7.87 -22.91 -20.75
N ASN A 73 -6.61 -23.19 -20.41
CA ASN A 73 -6.23 -23.90 -19.19
C ASN A 73 -5.98 -22.90 -18.05
N VAL A 74 -6.97 -22.07 -17.79
CA VAL A 74 -6.94 -21.00 -16.80
C VAL A 74 -8.28 -20.93 -16.06
N PRO A 75 -8.34 -20.35 -14.85
CA PRO A 75 -9.59 -20.26 -14.09
C PRO A 75 -10.72 -19.55 -14.85
N TYR A 76 -10.40 -18.50 -15.61
CA TYR A 76 -11.37 -17.71 -16.38
C TYR A 76 -10.89 -17.49 -17.82
N PRO A 77 -11.14 -18.44 -18.74
CA PRO A 77 -10.78 -18.28 -20.14
C PRO A 77 -11.49 -17.07 -20.76
N ILE A 78 -10.77 -16.29 -21.57
CA ILE A 78 -11.31 -15.10 -22.23
C ILE A 78 -12.19 -15.52 -23.43
N PRO A 79 -13.47 -15.12 -23.49
CA PRO A 79 -14.33 -15.40 -24.64
C PRO A 79 -13.72 -14.92 -25.96
N GLN A 80 -13.89 -15.71 -27.03
CA GLN A 80 -13.21 -15.46 -28.30
C GLN A 80 -13.50 -14.07 -28.89
N ASP A 81 -14.75 -13.62 -28.85
CA ASP A 81 -15.17 -12.29 -29.33
C ASP A 81 -14.50 -11.14 -28.56
N ARG A 82 -14.22 -11.33 -27.27
CA ARG A 82 -13.50 -10.37 -26.43
C ARG A 82 -12.00 -10.43 -26.71
N ALA A 83 -11.45 -11.64 -26.83
CA ALA A 83 -10.05 -11.86 -27.20
C ALA A 83 -9.71 -11.18 -28.54
N ASP A 84 -10.55 -11.38 -29.57
CA ASP A 84 -10.33 -10.81 -30.90
C ASP A 84 -10.32 -9.28 -30.84
N ARG A 85 -11.32 -8.65 -30.20
CA ARG A 85 -11.37 -7.18 -30.05
C ARG A 85 -10.19 -6.63 -29.25
N TYR A 86 -9.80 -7.33 -28.19
CA TYR A 86 -8.69 -6.93 -27.33
C TYR A 86 -7.35 -7.02 -28.07
N PHE A 87 -7.14 -8.10 -28.83
CA PHE A 87 -5.97 -8.31 -29.68
C PHE A 87 -5.89 -7.27 -30.79
N GLU A 88 -7.01 -6.93 -31.43
CA GLU A 88 -7.05 -5.90 -32.47
C GLU A 88 -6.64 -4.51 -31.96
N SER A 89 -7.03 -4.15 -30.73
CA SER A 89 -6.56 -2.90 -30.10
C SER A 89 -5.05 -2.93 -29.82
N ALA A 90 -4.50 -4.05 -29.35
CA ALA A 90 -3.04 -4.17 -29.18
C ALA A 90 -2.31 -4.09 -30.53
N ARG A 91 -2.85 -4.75 -31.56
CA ARG A 91 -2.28 -4.85 -32.90
C ARG A 91 -2.27 -3.52 -33.66
N SER A 92 -3.22 -2.63 -33.38
CA SER A 92 -3.26 -1.28 -33.97
C SER A 92 -2.14 -0.37 -33.45
N GLY A 93 -1.45 -0.76 -32.38
CA GLY A 93 -0.42 0.05 -31.73
C GLY A 93 -0.97 1.12 -30.79
N GLU A 94 -2.25 1.02 -30.42
CA GLU A 94 -2.82 1.88 -29.38
C GLU A 94 -2.16 1.59 -28.02
N PRO A 95 -1.96 2.62 -27.17
CA PRO A 95 -1.45 2.40 -25.83
C PRO A 95 -2.52 1.75 -24.95
N PHE A 96 -2.09 0.92 -23.99
CA PHE A 96 -3.03 0.36 -23.04
C PHE A 96 -3.55 1.44 -22.09
N ARG A 97 -4.88 1.57 -21.96
CA ARG A 97 -5.52 2.54 -21.06
C ARG A 97 -6.30 1.87 -19.94
N ILE A 98 -7.10 0.88 -20.30
CA ILE A 98 -8.02 0.21 -19.40
C ILE A 98 -8.36 -1.16 -19.99
N GLY A 99 -8.55 -2.16 -19.13
CA GLY A 99 -8.99 -3.48 -19.57
C GLY A 99 -10.41 -3.47 -20.13
N THR A 100 -10.62 -4.14 -21.26
CA THR A 100 -11.91 -4.23 -21.99
C THR A 100 -12.42 -5.66 -22.14
N LEU A 101 -11.95 -6.57 -21.28
CA LEU A 101 -12.30 -7.99 -21.26
C LEU A 101 -13.59 -8.30 -20.46
N SER A 102 -14.22 -7.29 -19.87
CA SER A 102 -15.54 -7.39 -19.22
C SER A 102 -16.49 -6.32 -19.73
N ASP A 103 -17.78 -6.46 -19.42
CA ASP A 103 -18.79 -5.45 -19.73
C ASP A 103 -18.77 -4.26 -18.76
N LEU A 104 -17.94 -4.36 -17.69
CA LEU A 104 -17.72 -3.29 -16.74
C LEU A 104 -16.59 -2.39 -17.23
N SER A 105 -16.68 -1.11 -16.87
CA SER A 105 -15.62 -0.12 -17.05
C SER A 105 -15.64 0.88 -15.88
N VAL A 106 -14.61 1.72 -15.78
CA VAL A 106 -14.49 2.79 -14.79
C VAL A 106 -14.18 4.11 -15.50
N ASP A 107 -14.80 5.20 -15.05
CA ASP A 107 -14.45 6.53 -15.50
C ASP A 107 -13.39 7.11 -14.55
N LEU A 108 -12.17 7.27 -15.07
CA LEU A 108 -11.04 7.83 -14.33
C LEU A 108 -10.99 9.36 -14.41
N GLY A 109 -11.83 9.99 -15.23
CA GLY A 109 -11.87 11.43 -15.45
C GLY A 109 -10.47 12.04 -15.69
N PRO A 110 -10.05 13.05 -14.90
CA PRO A 110 -8.77 13.73 -15.08
C PRO A 110 -7.55 12.87 -14.71
N TYR A 111 -7.76 11.72 -14.08
CA TYR A 111 -6.69 10.80 -13.67
C TYR A 111 -6.35 9.77 -14.75
N ALA A 112 -7.14 9.69 -15.82
CA ALA A 112 -6.94 8.73 -16.91
C ALA A 112 -5.56 8.91 -17.56
N ASN A 113 -4.88 7.79 -17.83
CA ASN A 113 -3.58 7.78 -18.47
C ASN A 113 -3.52 6.75 -19.60
N ALA A 114 -2.31 6.44 -20.10
CA ALA A 114 -2.05 5.31 -20.96
C ALA A 114 -0.61 4.80 -20.78
N GLN A 115 -0.39 3.50 -20.98
CA GLN A 115 0.94 2.91 -21.08
C GLN A 115 1.38 2.86 -22.54
N TRP A 116 2.43 3.61 -22.86
CA TRP A 116 3.17 3.49 -24.11
C TRP A 116 4.42 2.65 -23.88
N VAL A 117 4.29 1.33 -24.03
CA VAL A 117 5.36 0.39 -23.67
C VAL A 117 6.67 0.65 -24.43
N ASP A 118 6.62 1.10 -25.68
CA ASP A 118 7.80 1.43 -26.48
C ASP A 118 8.41 2.81 -26.14
N ALA A 119 7.76 3.60 -25.30
CA ALA A 119 8.25 4.90 -24.85
C ALA A 119 9.17 4.81 -23.63
N TYR A 120 9.25 3.64 -22.97
CA TYR A 120 10.17 3.44 -21.86
C TYR A 120 11.63 3.47 -22.33
N THR A 121 12.45 4.22 -21.61
CA THR A 121 13.88 4.30 -21.89
C THR A 121 14.61 3.07 -21.33
N PHE A 122 15.82 2.83 -21.84
CA PHE A 122 16.71 1.82 -21.26
C PHE A 122 16.94 2.05 -19.76
N GLU A 123 17.08 3.30 -19.33
CA GLU A 123 17.26 3.65 -17.91
C GLU A 123 16.07 3.20 -17.06
N GLN A 124 14.84 3.37 -17.55
CA GLN A 124 13.64 2.95 -16.84
C GLN A 124 13.55 1.42 -16.75
N HIS A 125 13.91 0.70 -17.81
CA HIS A 125 14.01 -0.77 -17.77
C HIS A 125 15.11 -1.25 -16.83
N LEU A 126 16.28 -0.58 -16.81
CA LEU A 126 17.34 -0.89 -15.87
C LEU A 126 16.91 -0.62 -14.42
N SER A 127 16.19 0.49 -14.17
CA SER A 127 15.62 0.82 -12.87
C SER A 127 14.67 -0.30 -12.40
N TRP A 128 13.79 -0.76 -13.29
CA TRP A 128 12.91 -1.90 -13.04
C TRP A 128 13.69 -3.17 -12.71
N ALA A 129 14.66 -3.54 -13.55
CA ALA A 129 15.47 -4.74 -13.35
C ALA A 129 16.22 -4.73 -12.01
N CYS A 130 16.77 -3.58 -11.63
CA CYS A 130 17.47 -3.42 -10.35
C CYS A 130 16.52 -3.55 -9.15
N LEU A 131 15.33 -2.95 -9.23
CA LEU A 131 14.27 -3.06 -8.22
C LEU A 131 13.84 -4.52 -8.06
N ILE A 132 13.51 -5.20 -9.15
CA ILE A 132 13.09 -6.61 -9.14
C ILE A 132 14.20 -7.50 -8.59
N ALA A 133 15.44 -7.36 -9.05
CA ALA A 133 16.56 -8.17 -8.56
C ALA A 133 16.84 -7.96 -7.05
N GLN A 134 16.64 -6.75 -6.54
CA GLN A 134 16.72 -6.49 -5.10
C GLN A 134 15.56 -7.12 -4.34
N GLN A 135 14.33 -6.93 -4.82
CA GLN A 135 13.13 -7.50 -4.23
C GLN A 135 13.20 -9.02 -4.20
N GLN A 136 13.57 -9.70 -5.28
CA GLN A 136 13.69 -11.16 -5.34
C GLN A 136 14.68 -11.72 -4.31
N ARG A 137 15.79 -11.01 -4.06
CA ARG A 137 16.80 -11.40 -3.06
C ARG A 137 16.27 -11.34 -1.63
N SER A 138 15.42 -10.38 -1.31
CA SER A 138 14.85 -10.23 0.02
C SER A 138 13.53 -11.00 0.16
N LYS A 139 12.55 -10.73 -0.70
CA LYS A 139 11.14 -11.11 -0.51
C LYS A 139 10.84 -12.58 -0.73
N HIS A 140 11.59 -13.29 -1.59
CA HIS A 140 11.30 -14.69 -1.89
C HIS A 140 11.39 -15.63 -0.68
N HIS A 141 12.16 -15.26 0.35
CA HIS A 141 12.22 -16.03 1.59
C HIS A 141 10.97 -15.86 2.46
N TYR A 142 10.27 -14.73 2.32
CA TYR A 142 9.22 -14.29 3.24
C TYR A 142 7.83 -14.30 2.61
N ALA A 143 7.72 -14.14 1.29
CA ALA A 143 6.45 -14.11 0.58
C ALA A 143 5.75 -15.48 0.63
N CYS A 144 4.42 -15.45 0.63
CA CYS A 144 3.62 -16.66 0.45
C CYS A 144 3.81 -17.28 -0.94
N THR A 145 3.61 -18.60 -1.03
CA THR A 145 3.85 -19.36 -2.26
C THR A 145 3.01 -18.86 -3.44
N GLU A 146 1.76 -18.46 -3.18
CA GLU A 146 0.80 -17.97 -4.15
C GLU A 146 1.27 -16.64 -4.78
N TYR A 147 1.85 -15.75 -3.97
CA TYR A 147 2.42 -14.50 -4.47
C TYR A 147 3.62 -14.77 -5.39
N LEU A 148 4.52 -15.68 -4.99
CA LEU A 148 5.67 -16.06 -5.82
C LEU A 148 5.25 -16.76 -7.12
N GLN A 149 4.12 -17.48 -7.10
CA GLN A 149 3.49 -18.00 -8.31
C GLN A 149 2.98 -16.85 -9.20
N GLY A 150 2.37 -15.82 -8.61
CA GLY A 150 1.93 -14.61 -9.32
C GLY A 150 3.07 -13.89 -10.02
N GLU A 151 4.21 -13.71 -9.35
CA GLU A 151 5.37 -13.06 -9.98
C GLU A 151 5.86 -13.78 -11.24
N ARG A 152 5.81 -15.13 -11.24
CA ARG A 152 6.15 -15.94 -12.41
C ARG A 152 5.09 -15.85 -13.49
N LEU A 153 3.82 -16.02 -13.11
CA LEU A 153 2.69 -16.08 -14.04
C LEU A 153 2.46 -14.74 -14.77
N PHE A 154 2.64 -13.64 -14.05
CA PHE A 154 2.47 -12.28 -14.57
C PHE A 154 3.75 -11.71 -15.18
N GLN A 155 4.83 -12.50 -15.26
CA GLN A 155 6.13 -12.09 -15.80
C GLN A 155 6.74 -10.84 -15.13
N ILE A 156 6.35 -10.57 -13.87
CA ILE A 156 6.85 -9.43 -13.09
C ILE A 156 8.33 -9.61 -12.76
N GLY A 157 8.79 -10.86 -12.60
CA GLY A 157 10.18 -11.19 -12.30
C GLY A 157 11.20 -10.92 -13.42
N GLY A 158 10.78 -10.35 -14.56
CA GLY A 158 11.64 -10.05 -15.70
C GLY A 158 12.52 -8.80 -15.53
N SER A 159 13.43 -8.57 -16.48
CA SER A 159 14.36 -7.42 -16.49
C SER A 159 13.85 -6.21 -17.28
N VAL A 160 12.61 -6.23 -17.75
CA VAL A 160 11.97 -5.13 -18.47
C VAL A 160 10.58 -4.87 -17.91
N ILE A 161 10.09 -3.65 -18.11
CA ILE A 161 8.78 -3.24 -17.61
C ILE A 161 7.69 -4.05 -18.36
N PRO A 162 6.72 -4.66 -17.66
CA PRO A 162 5.68 -5.48 -18.30
C PRO A 162 4.77 -4.68 -19.23
N ASP A 163 4.40 -5.31 -20.35
CA ASP A 163 3.35 -4.81 -21.25
C ASP A 163 1.97 -5.04 -20.63
N PHE A 164 1.20 -3.97 -20.43
CA PHE A 164 -0.09 -4.03 -19.78
C PHE A 164 -1.14 -4.78 -20.59
N TYR A 165 -1.02 -4.92 -21.91
CA TYR A 165 -1.94 -5.79 -22.66
C TYR A 165 -1.83 -7.25 -22.20
N LEU A 166 -0.60 -7.77 -22.15
CA LEU A 166 -0.36 -9.14 -21.69
C LEU A 166 -0.67 -9.30 -20.20
N LEU A 167 -0.19 -8.36 -19.38
CA LEU A 167 -0.40 -8.40 -17.94
C LEU A 167 -1.88 -8.38 -17.56
N ASN A 168 -2.66 -7.46 -18.16
CA ASN A 168 -4.11 -7.37 -17.93
C ASN A 168 -4.84 -8.66 -18.36
N ALA A 169 -4.49 -9.25 -19.51
CA ALA A 169 -5.08 -10.51 -19.95
C ALA A 169 -4.81 -11.65 -18.96
N ARG A 170 -3.56 -11.76 -18.45
CA ARG A 170 -3.21 -12.76 -17.43
C ARG A 170 -3.94 -12.53 -16.11
N ILE A 171 -4.02 -11.30 -15.62
CA ILE A 171 -4.79 -10.97 -14.39
C ILE A 171 -6.25 -11.36 -14.56
N TYR A 172 -6.87 -11.00 -15.69
CA TYR A 172 -8.25 -11.34 -15.98
C TYR A 172 -8.48 -12.86 -15.95
N GLN A 173 -7.58 -13.63 -16.55
CA GLN A 173 -7.66 -15.09 -16.57
C GLN A 173 -7.61 -15.73 -15.18
N GLN A 174 -7.00 -15.06 -14.19
CA GLN A 174 -6.89 -15.58 -12.83
C GLN A 174 -8.08 -15.18 -11.95
N THR A 175 -8.56 -13.94 -12.05
CA THR A 175 -9.52 -13.39 -11.07
C THR A 175 -10.59 -12.48 -11.65
N LEU A 176 -10.69 -12.37 -12.98
CA LEU A 176 -11.56 -11.43 -13.70
C LEU A 176 -11.26 -9.95 -13.39
N TRP A 177 -10.11 -9.68 -12.74
CA TRP A 177 -9.62 -8.33 -12.52
C TRP A 177 -8.96 -7.76 -13.77
N GLN A 178 -8.94 -6.44 -13.84
CA GLN A 178 -8.38 -5.70 -14.95
C GLN A 178 -7.57 -4.51 -14.44
N LEU A 179 -6.67 -4.00 -15.27
CA LEU A 179 -5.90 -2.81 -15.00
C LEU A 179 -6.63 -1.56 -15.50
N ALA A 180 -6.42 -0.44 -14.81
CA ALA A 180 -6.88 0.88 -15.20
C ALA A 180 -5.72 1.88 -15.02
N THR A 181 -5.19 2.45 -16.11
CA THR A 181 -3.99 3.27 -16.00
C THR A 181 -4.29 4.66 -15.47
N VAL A 182 -3.57 5.08 -14.43
CA VAL A 182 -3.68 6.40 -13.81
C VAL A 182 -2.36 7.18 -13.92
N ASN A 183 -2.45 8.51 -13.85
CA ASN A 183 -1.28 9.40 -13.97
C ASN A 183 -0.65 9.78 -12.61
N MET A 184 -1.36 9.53 -11.50
CA MET A 184 -0.93 9.90 -10.15
C MET A 184 -1.73 9.11 -9.10
N ILE A 185 -1.45 9.37 -7.83
CA ILE A 185 -2.32 8.95 -6.73
C ILE A 185 -3.73 9.53 -6.90
N ILE A 186 -4.74 8.68 -6.87
CA ILE A 186 -6.14 9.06 -7.09
C ILE A 186 -6.91 9.16 -5.76
N PRO A 187 -8.03 9.90 -5.72
CA PRO A 187 -8.89 9.95 -4.54
C PRO A 187 -9.36 8.56 -4.13
N ALA A 188 -9.39 8.30 -2.81
CA ALA A 188 -9.79 7.00 -2.26
C ALA A 188 -11.17 6.54 -2.76
N GLU A 189 -12.13 7.46 -2.90
CA GLU A 189 -13.46 7.14 -3.44
C GLU A 189 -13.40 6.57 -4.86
N LEU A 190 -12.57 7.15 -5.74
CA LEU A 190 -12.36 6.64 -7.09
C LEU A 190 -11.59 5.30 -7.08
N PHE A 191 -10.57 5.16 -6.24
CA PHE A 191 -9.80 3.93 -6.08
C PHE A 191 -10.69 2.73 -5.71
N PHE A 192 -11.54 2.91 -4.69
CA PHE A 192 -12.46 1.85 -4.25
C PHE A 192 -13.65 1.65 -5.19
N THR A 193 -14.06 2.69 -5.92
CA THR A 193 -14.98 2.53 -7.05
C THR A 193 -14.39 1.60 -8.10
N CYS A 194 -13.11 1.75 -8.43
CA CYS A 194 -12.42 0.82 -9.33
C CYS A 194 -12.43 -0.61 -8.80
N HIS A 195 -12.09 -0.79 -7.51
CA HIS A 195 -12.08 -2.10 -6.87
C HIS A 195 -13.45 -2.79 -6.88
N SER A 196 -14.53 -2.03 -6.68
CA SER A 196 -15.90 -2.57 -6.72
C SER A 196 -16.22 -3.24 -8.06
N ARG A 197 -15.61 -2.74 -9.14
CA ARG A 197 -15.74 -3.22 -10.52
C ARG A 197 -14.59 -4.12 -10.99
N ARG A 198 -13.72 -4.55 -10.07
CA ARG A 198 -12.51 -5.36 -10.33
C ARG A 198 -11.50 -4.68 -11.26
N PHE A 199 -11.35 -3.37 -11.12
CA PHE A 199 -10.27 -2.62 -11.74
C PHE A 199 -9.24 -2.24 -10.69
N PHE A 200 -7.97 -2.54 -10.97
CA PHE A 200 -6.84 -2.09 -10.19
C PHE A 200 -6.22 -0.86 -10.87
N PRO A 201 -6.30 0.32 -10.24
CA PRO A 201 -5.61 1.52 -10.71
C PRO A 201 -4.10 1.31 -10.67
N VAL A 202 -3.41 1.59 -11.77
CA VAL A 202 -1.97 1.36 -11.90
C VAL A 202 -1.29 2.55 -12.59
N THR A 203 -0.21 3.04 -12.01
CA THR A 203 0.61 4.10 -12.59
C THR A 203 1.53 3.57 -13.69
N THR A 204 1.90 4.43 -14.64
CA THR A 204 2.69 4.02 -15.82
C THR A 204 4.10 4.57 -15.82
N PHE A 205 4.48 5.43 -14.88
CA PHE A 205 5.84 5.98 -14.83
C PHE A 205 6.74 5.13 -13.92
N MET A 206 8.04 5.14 -14.19
CA MET A 206 9.05 4.46 -13.39
C MET A 206 9.92 5.49 -12.67
N ARG A 207 10.24 5.24 -11.39
CA ARG A 207 11.20 6.07 -10.63
C ARG A 207 12.58 6.12 -11.30
N ALA A 208 13.33 7.17 -10.98
CA ALA A 208 14.69 7.35 -11.48
C ALA A 208 15.59 6.18 -11.04
N LEU A 209 16.63 5.90 -11.84
CA LEU A 209 17.59 4.85 -11.52
C LEU A 209 18.35 5.19 -10.22
N GLU A 210 18.63 4.18 -9.40
CA GLU A 210 19.24 4.31 -8.06
C GLU A 210 18.36 5.05 -7.02
N GLN A 211 17.09 5.32 -7.33
CA GLN A 211 16.12 5.82 -6.36
C GLN A 211 15.45 4.66 -5.60
N ASP A 212 15.85 4.46 -4.35
CA ASP A 212 15.34 3.35 -3.53
C ASP A 212 13.87 3.55 -3.09
N TYR A 213 13.46 4.79 -2.84
CA TYR A 213 12.12 5.14 -2.34
C TYR A 213 11.53 6.33 -3.10
N LEU A 214 10.25 6.23 -3.43
CA LEU A 214 9.43 7.31 -3.95
C LEU A 214 8.17 7.40 -3.09
N GLN A 215 7.76 8.62 -2.72
CA GLN A 215 6.57 8.82 -1.90
C GLN A 215 5.30 8.58 -2.72
N GLU A 216 5.27 9.01 -3.98
CA GLU A 216 4.22 8.65 -4.92
C GLU A 216 4.36 7.20 -5.39
N PRO A 217 3.26 6.46 -5.57
CA PRO A 217 3.32 5.13 -6.17
C PRO A 217 3.73 5.24 -7.64
N ASP A 218 4.76 4.51 -8.03
CA ASP A 218 5.18 4.31 -9.42
C ASP A 218 4.82 2.89 -9.90
N ILE A 219 5.11 2.57 -11.17
CA ILE A 219 4.84 1.25 -11.73
C ILE A 219 5.57 0.13 -10.95
N GLY A 220 6.73 0.44 -10.37
CA GLY A 220 7.46 -0.48 -9.49
C GLY A 220 6.67 -0.81 -8.23
N HIS A 221 6.06 0.18 -7.57
CA HIS A 221 5.19 -0.05 -6.41
C HIS A 221 3.94 -0.84 -6.82
N ASP A 222 3.18 -0.34 -7.78
CA ASP A 222 1.88 -0.89 -8.15
C ASP A 222 2.01 -2.32 -8.71
N VAL A 223 2.89 -2.53 -9.69
CA VAL A 223 3.02 -3.82 -10.37
C VAL A 223 3.85 -4.79 -9.55
N ALA A 224 5.06 -4.41 -9.13
CA ALA A 224 5.93 -5.36 -8.43
C ALA A 224 5.51 -5.61 -6.97
N GLY A 225 4.72 -4.71 -6.38
CA GLY A 225 4.18 -4.85 -5.03
C GLY A 225 2.83 -5.56 -4.98
N HIS A 226 1.85 -5.09 -5.76
CA HIS A 226 0.44 -5.51 -5.60
C HIS A 226 -0.04 -6.54 -6.62
N VAL A 227 0.43 -6.50 -7.87
CA VAL A 227 -0.23 -7.26 -8.94
C VAL A 227 -0.13 -8.77 -8.73
N SER A 228 0.97 -9.27 -8.17
CA SER A 228 1.11 -10.70 -7.82
C SER A 228 0.06 -11.19 -6.83
N THR A 229 -0.55 -10.31 -6.04
CA THR A 229 -1.61 -10.68 -5.09
C THR A 229 -2.89 -11.14 -5.83
N PHE A 230 -3.05 -10.82 -7.11
CA PHE A 230 -4.16 -11.33 -7.94
C PHE A 230 -4.06 -12.83 -8.26
N THR A 231 -3.00 -13.54 -7.89
CA THR A 231 -3.00 -15.03 -7.88
C THR A 231 -3.51 -15.61 -6.56
N ILE A 232 -3.96 -14.78 -5.62
CA ILE A 232 -4.66 -15.21 -4.40
C ILE A 232 -6.13 -14.82 -4.56
N PRO A 233 -7.00 -15.68 -5.11
CA PRO A 233 -8.36 -15.31 -5.53
C PRO A 233 -9.20 -14.71 -4.40
N VAL A 234 -9.02 -15.20 -3.18
CA VAL A 234 -9.75 -14.70 -2.01
C VAL A 234 -9.29 -13.30 -1.57
N VAL A 235 -8.02 -12.94 -1.78
CA VAL A 235 -7.55 -11.56 -1.54
C VAL A 235 -8.07 -10.64 -2.63
N ALA A 236 -8.05 -11.08 -3.90
CA ALA A 236 -8.69 -10.33 -4.99
C ALA A 236 -10.20 -10.15 -4.75
N LYS A 237 -10.89 -11.14 -4.18
CA LYS A 237 -12.30 -11.02 -3.77
C LYS A 237 -12.48 -10.08 -2.58
N LEU A 238 -11.57 -10.10 -1.62
CA LEU A 238 -11.57 -9.19 -0.48
C LEU A 238 -11.40 -7.73 -0.93
N MET A 239 -10.46 -7.45 -1.83
CA MET A 239 -10.28 -6.13 -2.46
C MET A 239 -11.57 -5.63 -3.10
N GLN A 240 -12.28 -6.49 -3.85
CA GLN A 240 -13.58 -6.14 -4.44
C GLN A 240 -14.61 -5.86 -3.35
N SER A 241 -14.63 -6.68 -2.30
CA SER A 241 -15.61 -6.55 -1.20
C SER A 241 -15.45 -5.23 -0.47
N HIS A 242 -14.21 -4.77 -0.27
CA HIS A 242 -13.93 -3.41 0.23
C HIS A 242 -14.41 -2.31 -0.71
N GLY A 243 -14.19 -2.46 -2.02
CA GLY A 243 -14.71 -1.52 -3.01
C GLY A 243 -16.23 -1.35 -2.93
N VAL A 244 -16.97 -2.47 -2.88
CA VAL A 244 -18.44 -2.46 -2.74
C VAL A 244 -18.86 -1.88 -1.39
N ALA A 245 -18.24 -2.30 -0.29
CA ALA A 245 -18.58 -1.81 1.05
C ALA A 245 -18.42 -0.29 1.18
N ARG A 246 -17.32 0.26 0.65
CA ARG A 246 -17.08 1.70 0.69
C ARG A 246 -18.08 2.47 -0.15
N ASN A 247 -18.44 1.96 -1.34
CA ASN A 247 -19.51 2.54 -2.15
C ASN A 247 -20.86 2.56 -1.42
N MET A 248 -21.19 1.51 -0.65
CA MET A 248 -22.40 1.50 0.19
C MET A 248 -22.36 2.60 1.28
N ILE A 249 -21.19 2.82 1.91
CA ILE A 249 -21.01 3.88 2.91
C ILE A 249 -21.13 5.26 2.27
N TYR A 250 -20.51 5.48 1.12
CA TYR A 250 -20.63 6.73 0.36
C TYR A 250 -22.08 7.00 -0.03
N GLN A 251 -22.78 5.99 -0.56
CA GLN A 251 -24.19 6.11 -0.93
C GLN A 251 -25.08 6.46 0.28
N GLU A 252 -24.95 5.77 1.41
CA GLU A 252 -25.72 6.07 2.63
C GLU A 252 -25.46 7.50 3.13
N ARG A 253 -24.20 7.94 3.10
CA ARG A 253 -23.80 9.33 3.44
C ARG A 253 -24.48 10.33 2.50
N ASP A 254 -24.36 10.11 1.19
CA ASP A 254 -24.81 11.06 0.17
C ASP A 254 -26.34 11.16 0.12
N GLU A 255 -27.06 10.04 0.29
CA GLU A 255 -28.52 10.01 0.46
C GLU A 255 -28.96 10.80 1.70
N ALA A 256 -28.26 10.65 2.82
CA ALA A 256 -28.54 11.42 4.02
C ALA A 256 -28.24 12.92 3.84
N LEU A 257 -27.16 13.27 3.14
CA LEU A 257 -26.81 14.66 2.80
C LEU A 257 -27.83 15.29 1.86
N ALA A 258 -28.35 14.55 0.88
CA ALA A 258 -29.37 15.06 -0.03
C ALA A 258 -30.68 15.44 0.70
N GLN A 259 -30.97 14.78 1.83
CA GLN A 259 -32.16 15.01 2.65
C GLN A 259 -31.98 16.10 3.71
N THR A 260 -30.81 16.71 3.82
CA THR A 260 -30.53 17.69 4.87
C THR A 260 -29.85 18.96 4.36
N ILE A 261 -30.43 20.10 4.70
CA ILE A 261 -29.89 21.43 4.40
C ILE A 261 -29.24 22.10 5.62
N ASP A 262 -29.46 21.56 6.82
CA ASP A 262 -28.91 22.11 8.05
C ASP A 262 -27.38 21.90 8.09
N PRO A 263 -26.56 22.97 8.15
CA PRO A 263 -25.11 22.84 8.07
C PRO A 263 -24.50 21.96 9.17
N ALA A 264 -25.01 22.05 10.40
CA ALA A 264 -24.48 21.27 11.53
C ALA A 264 -24.77 19.77 11.35
N ARG A 265 -25.98 19.43 10.91
CA ARG A 265 -26.37 18.05 10.62
C ARG A 265 -25.62 17.48 9.42
N ARG A 266 -25.39 18.27 8.36
CA ARG A 266 -24.56 17.87 7.22
C ARG A 266 -23.14 17.53 7.66
N GLN A 267 -22.51 18.38 8.46
CA GLN A 267 -21.18 18.12 9.01
C GLN A 267 -21.14 16.87 9.90
N ALA A 268 -22.21 16.59 10.65
CA ALA A 268 -22.31 15.36 11.44
C ALA A 268 -22.39 14.10 10.54
N ILE A 269 -23.12 14.17 9.42
CA ILE A 269 -23.23 13.07 8.45
C ILE A 269 -21.90 12.82 7.74
N GLU A 270 -21.21 13.87 7.31
CA GLU A 270 -19.87 13.77 6.69
C GLU A 270 -18.88 13.11 7.65
N ARG A 271 -18.77 13.63 8.88
CA ARG A 271 -17.90 13.03 9.92
C ARG A 271 -18.24 11.57 10.19
N ARG A 272 -19.53 11.24 10.23
CA ARG A 272 -19.99 9.87 10.41
C ARG A 272 -19.55 8.96 9.26
N GLY A 273 -19.68 9.43 8.02
CA GLY A 273 -19.20 8.72 6.83
C GLY A 273 -17.69 8.47 6.88
N ASP A 274 -16.91 9.51 7.18
CA ASP A 274 -15.45 9.45 7.27
C ASP A 274 -14.99 8.46 8.36
N GLU A 275 -15.66 8.45 9.51
CA GLU A 275 -15.39 7.46 10.56
C GLU A 275 -15.64 6.02 10.08
N LEU A 276 -16.77 5.76 9.42
CA LEU A 276 -17.10 4.43 8.89
C LEU A 276 -16.07 3.97 7.85
N LEU A 277 -15.64 4.87 6.97
CA LEU A 277 -14.61 4.61 5.98
C LEU A 277 -13.27 4.27 6.64
N LEU A 278 -12.87 4.97 7.71
CA LEU A 278 -11.66 4.67 8.47
C LEU A 278 -11.69 3.26 9.08
N TYR A 279 -12.84 2.82 9.62
CA TYR A 279 -12.94 1.46 10.19
C TYR A 279 -12.88 0.38 9.11
N ALA A 280 -13.51 0.61 7.95
CA ALA A 280 -13.38 -0.27 6.81
C ALA A 280 -11.93 -0.30 6.28
N GLU A 281 -11.25 0.84 6.28
CA GLU A 281 -9.85 0.96 5.85
C GLU A 281 -8.89 0.19 6.76
N ARG A 282 -9.09 0.18 8.08
CA ARG A 282 -8.25 -0.61 8.99
C ARG A 282 -8.32 -2.12 8.71
N ILE A 283 -9.51 -2.64 8.38
CA ILE A 283 -9.65 -4.03 7.97
C ILE A 283 -8.84 -4.28 6.69
N TYR A 284 -8.92 -3.38 5.71
CA TYR A 284 -8.14 -3.45 4.47
C TYR A 284 -6.62 -3.39 4.76
N TRP A 285 -6.20 -2.45 5.62
CA TRP A 285 -4.82 -2.22 5.99
C TRP A 285 -4.18 -3.47 6.62
N PHE A 286 -4.83 -4.05 7.62
CA PHE A 286 -4.31 -5.23 8.33
C PHE A 286 -4.50 -6.55 7.59
N THR A 287 -5.12 -6.52 6.41
CA THR A 287 -5.27 -7.71 5.55
C THR A 287 -4.54 -7.51 4.22
N VAL A 288 -5.08 -6.71 3.31
CA VAL A 288 -4.55 -6.54 1.94
C VAL A 288 -3.18 -5.86 1.94
N GLU A 289 -2.94 -4.89 2.81
CA GLU A 289 -1.67 -4.13 2.81
C GLU A 289 -0.59 -4.76 3.70
N PHE A 290 -0.95 -5.17 4.92
CA PHE A 290 0.00 -5.64 5.95
C PHE A 290 -0.38 -6.99 6.57
N GLY A 291 -1.12 -7.83 5.82
CA GLY A 291 -1.49 -9.16 6.26
C GLY A 291 -0.37 -10.19 6.15
N LEU A 292 -0.33 -11.10 7.14
CA LEU A 292 0.52 -12.28 7.19
C LEU A 292 -0.33 -13.55 7.21
N VAL A 293 0.21 -14.66 6.71
CA VAL A 293 -0.46 -15.98 6.68
C VAL A 293 0.46 -17.06 7.25
N ARG A 294 -0.10 -18.08 7.90
CA ARG A 294 0.66 -19.29 8.24
C ARG A 294 0.67 -20.26 7.05
N GLN A 295 1.86 -20.73 6.67
CA GLN A 295 2.07 -21.78 5.68
C GLN A 295 3.15 -22.74 6.19
N GLU A 296 2.86 -24.04 6.20
CA GLU A 296 3.81 -25.07 6.63
C GLU A 296 4.48 -24.77 7.99
N ASN A 297 3.67 -24.32 8.96
CA ASN A 297 4.09 -23.83 10.29
C ASN A 297 4.96 -22.57 10.33
N GLN A 298 5.28 -21.96 9.19
CA GLN A 298 5.99 -20.69 9.08
C GLN A 298 5.03 -19.53 8.86
N ILE A 299 5.46 -18.31 9.19
CA ILE A 299 4.72 -17.08 8.87
C ILE A 299 5.25 -16.55 7.54
N ARG A 300 4.34 -16.19 6.64
CA ARG A 300 4.61 -15.64 5.32
C ARG A 300 3.83 -14.34 5.12
N ALA A 301 4.38 -13.45 4.32
CA ALA A 301 3.74 -12.20 3.93
C ALA A 301 2.90 -12.39 2.67
N TYR A 302 1.70 -11.82 2.68
CA TYR A 302 0.87 -11.65 1.48
C TYR A 302 0.44 -10.19 1.28
N GLY A 303 0.54 -9.36 2.34
CA GLY A 303 0.24 -7.94 2.27
C GLY A 303 1.17 -7.18 1.32
N ALA A 304 0.61 -6.38 0.43
CA ALA A 304 1.35 -5.69 -0.62
C ALA A 304 2.29 -4.58 -0.08
N GLY A 305 1.88 -3.87 0.97
CA GLY A 305 2.74 -2.92 1.69
C GLY A 305 3.99 -3.58 2.27
N ILE A 306 3.87 -4.81 2.78
CA ILE A 306 5.02 -5.59 3.26
C ILE A 306 5.92 -5.99 2.09
N LEU A 307 5.34 -6.58 1.04
CA LEU A 307 6.08 -7.20 -0.06
C LEU A 307 6.71 -6.20 -1.04
N SER A 308 6.23 -4.96 -1.04
CA SER A 308 6.83 -3.86 -1.79
C SER A 308 8.02 -3.19 -1.06
N SER A 309 8.22 -3.49 0.24
CA SER A 309 9.27 -2.93 1.09
C SER A 309 10.27 -4.00 1.55
N PRO A 310 11.50 -4.05 1.00
CA PRO A 310 12.50 -5.06 1.39
C PRO A 310 12.81 -5.09 2.89
N GLY A 311 12.88 -3.92 3.54
CA GLY A 311 13.17 -3.81 4.95
C GLY A 311 12.00 -4.28 5.82
N GLU A 312 10.77 -3.88 5.46
CA GLU A 312 9.59 -4.28 6.22
C GLU A 312 9.24 -5.75 6.03
N THR A 313 9.52 -6.33 4.85
CA THR A 313 9.37 -7.76 4.61
C THR A 313 10.12 -8.58 5.66
N LYS A 314 11.42 -8.32 5.86
CA LYS A 314 12.23 -9.01 6.87
C LYS A 314 11.77 -8.65 8.29
N PHE A 315 11.51 -7.38 8.55
CA PHE A 315 11.10 -6.91 9.89
C PHE A 315 9.80 -7.58 10.35
N SER A 316 8.82 -7.71 9.46
CA SER A 316 7.49 -8.26 9.78
C SER A 316 7.51 -9.71 10.20
N ILE A 317 8.57 -10.49 9.90
CA ILE A 317 8.65 -11.93 10.18
C ILE A 317 9.80 -12.29 11.13
N ASP A 318 11.02 -11.81 10.90
CA ASP A 318 12.19 -12.22 11.69
C ASP A 318 12.41 -11.39 12.96
N SER A 319 11.96 -10.14 12.95
CA SER A 319 12.18 -9.24 14.08
C SER A 319 11.39 -9.69 15.29
N ASN A 320 11.97 -9.57 16.49
CA ASN A 320 11.25 -9.73 17.76
C ASN A 320 10.56 -8.43 18.20
N ARG A 321 10.80 -7.32 17.49
CA ARG A 321 10.30 -5.98 17.83
C ARG A 321 8.79 -5.79 17.60
N PRO A 322 8.16 -6.30 16.51
CA PRO A 322 6.72 -6.17 16.35
C PRO A 322 5.96 -7.29 17.07
N THR A 323 4.75 -6.96 17.50
CA THR A 323 3.75 -7.93 17.95
C THR A 323 3.18 -8.67 16.75
N ARG A 324 2.96 -10.00 16.88
CA ARG A 324 2.24 -10.80 15.90
C ARG A 324 1.04 -11.45 16.57
N ILE A 325 -0.15 -11.19 16.06
CA ILE A 325 -1.40 -11.69 16.62
C ILE A 325 -2.07 -12.60 15.60
N LEU A 326 -2.36 -13.84 16.00
CA LEU A 326 -3.16 -14.74 15.19
C LEU A 326 -4.63 -14.33 15.28
N ILE A 327 -5.27 -14.21 14.11
CA ILE A 327 -6.68 -13.88 13.98
C ILE A 327 -7.42 -14.90 13.13
N ASP A 328 -8.72 -14.98 13.36
CA ASP A 328 -9.67 -15.69 12.52
C ASP A 328 -10.76 -14.72 12.03
N PRO A 329 -10.60 -14.14 10.83
CA PRO A 329 -11.54 -13.14 10.31
C PRO A 329 -12.96 -13.69 10.06
N SER A 330 -13.17 -15.01 10.18
CA SER A 330 -14.52 -15.59 10.13
C SER A 330 -15.36 -15.26 11.36
N ASN A 331 -14.76 -14.76 12.44
CA ASN A 331 -15.48 -14.31 13.64
C ASN A 331 -15.52 -12.77 13.71
N ASP A 332 -16.60 -12.23 14.28
CA ASP A 332 -16.78 -10.77 14.36
C ASP A 332 -15.84 -10.12 15.38
N ARG A 333 -15.37 -10.86 16.39
CA ARG A 333 -14.42 -10.41 17.42
C ARG A 333 -13.10 -9.95 16.81
N ASP A 334 -12.53 -10.76 15.93
CA ASP A 334 -11.25 -10.49 15.28
C ASP A 334 -11.39 -9.43 14.19
N LEU A 335 -12.52 -9.38 13.47
CA LEU A 335 -12.77 -8.26 12.55
C LEU A 335 -12.95 -6.93 13.30
N LEU A 336 -13.62 -6.94 14.45
CA LEU A 336 -13.69 -5.77 15.33
C LEU A 336 -12.30 -5.40 15.84
N ARG A 337 -11.48 -6.39 16.23
CA ARG A 337 -10.08 -6.16 16.62
C ARG A 337 -9.32 -5.43 15.52
N LEU A 338 -9.43 -5.84 14.25
CA LEU A 338 -8.82 -5.10 13.14
C LEU A 338 -9.38 -3.68 13.02
N ALA A 339 -10.71 -3.55 12.97
CA ALA A 339 -11.40 -2.29 12.73
C ALA A 339 -11.17 -1.23 13.83
N THR A 340 -10.93 -1.64 15.08
CA THR A 340 -10.71 -0.74 16.21
C THR A 340 -9.23 -0.46 16.52
N THR A 341 -8.29 -1.00 15.74
CA THR A 341 -6.85 -0.82 15.94
C THR A 341 -6.29 0.30 15.06
N ASP A 342 -5.58 1.26 15.66
CA ASP A 342 -4.81 2.27 14.92
C ASP A 342 -3.66 1.62 14.14
N TYR A 343 -3.22 2.23 13.04
CA TYR A 343 -2.06 1.79 12.24
C TYR A 343 -1.05 2.93 12.02
N LEU A 344 0.12 2.58 11.49
CA LEU A 344 1.20 3.52 11.19
C LEU A 344 1.34 3.69 9.67
N ILE A 345 1.56 4.92 9.21
CA ILE A 345 1.73 5.22 7.76
C ILE A 345 3.14 5.70 7.40
N SER A 346 3.93 6.12 8.40
CA SER A 346 5.25 6.73 8.21
C SER A 346 6.39 5.88 8.76
N GLU A 347 6.09 4.70 9.32
CA GLU A 347 7.03 3.77 9.92
C GLU A 347 6.55 2.33 9.73
N TYR A 348 7.45 1.35 9.95
CA TYR A 348 7.06 -0.06 9.97
C TYR A 348 6.01 -0.35 11.03
N GLN A 349 5.06 -1.21 10.69
CA GLN A 349 4.00 -1.60 11.63
C GLN A 349 4.61 -2.24 12.88
N LYS A 350 4.06 -1.92 14.04
CA LYS A 350 4.51 -2.52 15.30
C LYS A 350 3.62 -3.67 15.74
N THR A 351 2.50 -3.87 15.05
CA THR A 351 1.61 -5.02 15.18
C THR A 351 1.23 -5.52 13.80
N TYR A 352 1.43 -6.82 13.57
CA TYR A 352 0.96 -7.52 12.37
C TYR A 352 -0.07 -8.57 12.76
N PHE A 353 -1.07 -8.74 11.91
CA PHE A 353 -2.10 -9.76 12.08
C PHE A 353 -1.85 -10.93 11.14
N VAL A 354 -1.96 -12.14 11.69
CA VAL A 354 -1.64 -13.39 11.02
C VAL A 354 -2.92 -14.21 10.87
N ILE A 355 -3.30 -14.57 9.64
CA ILE A 355 -4.37 -15.52 9.38
C ILE A 355 -3.81 -16.95 9.31
N ARG A 356 -4.62 -17.95 9.65
CA ARG A 356 -4.21 -19.36 9.56
C ARG A 356 -4.14 -19.89 8.14
N ARG A 357 -5.03 -19.41 7.28
CA ARG A 357 -5.21 -19.83 5.89
C ARG A 357 -6.07 -18.80 5.16
N PHE A 358 -5.94 -18.75 3.83
CA PHE A 358 -6.55 -17.73 2.99
C PHE A 358 -8.08 -17.79 2.96
N GLU A 359 -8.68 -18.98 3.03
CA GLU A 359 -10.14 -19.18 2.90
C GLU A 359 -10.93 -18.43 3.99
N LEU A 360 -10.31 -18.12 5.13
CA LEU A 360 -10.95 -17.34 6.20
C LEU A 360 -11.30 -15.92 5.74
N LEU A 361 -10.57 -15.37 4.76
CA LEU A 361 -10.84 -14.03 4.20
C LEU A 361 -12.13 -13.98 3.38
N GLU A 362 -12.64 -15.11 2.87
CA GLU A 362 -13.91 -15.16 2.13
C GLU A 362 -15.11 -14.71 2.99
N SER A 363 -14.97 -14.85 4.30
CA SER A 363 -16.00 -14.43 5.26
C SER A 363 -16.17 -12.91 5.34
N ILE A 364 -15.25 -12.11 4.78
CA ILE A 364 -15.27 -10.65 4.84
C ILE A 364 -16.04 -10.11 3.63
N THR A 365 -17.38 -10.17 3.71
CA THR A 365 -18.27 -9.67 2.65
C THR A 365 -18.50 -8.15 2.75
N PRO A 366 -19.00 -7.48 1.69
CA PRO A 366 -19.28 -6.04 1.74
C PRO A 366 -20.19 -5.64 2.91
N GLU A 367 -21.29 -6.36 3.10
CA GLU A 367 -22.28 -6.10 4.13
C GLU A 367 -21.68 -6.28 5.52
N ARG A 368 -20.78 -7.27 5.67
CA ARG A 368 -20.09 -7.53 6.93
C ARG A 368 -19.07 -6.44 7.25
N ILE A 369 -18.33 -5.93 6.26
CA ILE A 369 -17.44 -4.77 6.43
C ILE A 369 -18.24 -3.57 6.95
N VAL A 370 -19.37 -3.23 6.28
CA VAL A 370 -20.22 -2.10 6.69
C VAL A 370 -20.77 -2.32 8.10
N ARG A 371 -21.26 -3.53 8.43
CA ARG A 371 -21.75 -3.87 9.77
C ARG A 371 -20.67 -3.70 10.83
N ILE A 372 -19.48 -4.26 10.60
CA ILE A 372 -18.35 -4.16 11.53
C ILE A 372 -17.92 -2.70 11.71
N ALA A 373 -17.86 -1.90 10.64
CA ALA A 373 -17.54 -0.48 10.73
C ALA A 373 -18.56 0.28 11.60
N LYS A 374 -19.87 0.00 11.43
CA LYS A 374 -20.93 0.58 12.25
C LYS A 374 -20.78 0.18 13.72
N THR A 375 -20.50 -1.09 14.01
CA THR A 375 -20.28 -1.56 15.39
C THR A 375 -19.01 -0.96 15.99
N ALA A 376 -17.88 -1.00 15.28
CA ALA A 376 -16.59 -0.46 15.72
C ALA A 376 -16.68 1.02 16.11
N SER A 377 -17.46 1.80 15.38
CA SER A 377 -17.64 3.23 15.65
C SER A 377 -18.26 3.59 16.99
N MET A 378 -18.90 2.62 17.61
CA MET A 378 -19.58 2.76 18.89
C MET A 378 -18.74 2.26 20.06
N LEU A 379 -17.56 1.70 19.79
CA LEU A 379 -16.76 0.96 20.74
C LEU A 379 -15.41 1.65 21.02
N PRO A 380 -14.81 1.41 22.20
CA PRO A 380 -13.45 1.85 22.49
C PRO A 380 -12.42 1.28 21.50
N HIS A 381 -11.38 2.08 21.26
CA HIS A 381 -10.32 1.81 20.31
C HIS A 381 -9.05 1.29 20.97
N PHE A 382 -8.27 0.57 20.17
CA PHE A 382 -6.95 0.09 20.52
C PHE A 382 -5.88 0.88 19.77
N SER A 383 -4.81 1.19 20.47
CA SER A 383 -3.60 1.65 19.80
C SER A 383 -2.95 0.48 19.07
N TRP A 384 -2.03 0.78 18.14
CA TRP A 384 -1.19 -0.26 17.53
C TRP A 384 -0.28 -0.98 18.53
N ARG A 385 -0.14 -0.49 19.78
CA ARG A 385 0.64 -1.11 20.87
C ARG A 385 -0.17 -2.05 21.75
N ASP A 386 -1.49 -1.91 21.76
CA ASP A 386 -2.32 -2.58 22.77
C ASP A 386 -2.35 -4.09 22.52
N LEU A 387 -2.06 -4.87 23.57
CA LEU A 387 -2.45 -6.28 23.68
C LEU A 387 -3.83 -6.35 24.32
N VAL A 388 -4.76 -7.02 23.66
CA VAL A 388 -6.16 -7.12 24.11
C VAL A 388 -6.40 -8.50 24.69
N PRO A 389 -7.11 -8.63 25.82
CA PRO A 389 -7.57 -9.92 26.31
C PRO A 389 -8.23 -10.77 25.21
N GLY A 390 -7.88 -12.06 25.20
CA GLY A 390 -8.30 -13.00 24.16
C GLY A 390 -7.44 -12.99 22.89
N ASP A 391 -6.48 -12.07 22.73
CA ASP A 391 -5.56 -12.10 21.59
C ASP A 391 -4.71 -13.38 21.65
N HIS A 392 -4.69 -14.12 20.54
CA HIS A 392 -3.76 -15.24 20.38
C HIS A 392 -2.41 -14.71 19.91
N VAL A 393 -1.61 -14.23 20.86
CA VAL A 393 -0.32 -13.59 20.59
C VAL A 393 0.72 -14.65 20.24
N LEU A 394 1.29 -14.55 19.04
CA LEU A 394 2.38 -15.40 18.55
C LEU A 394 3.76 -14.85 18.96
N GLN A 395 3.87 -13.52 19.03
CA GLN A 395 5.06 -12.79 19.45
C GLN A 395 4.62 -11.50 20.13
N VAL A 396 5.21 -11.20 21.30
CA VAL A 396 5.04 -9.90 21.98
C VAL A 396 6.13 -8.95 21.48
N GLY A 397 5.74 -7.80 20.95
CA GLY A 397 6.66 -6.77 20.48
C GLY A 397 7.25 -5.92 21.61
N GLU A 398 8.35 -5.21 21.32
CA GLU A 398 9.08 -4.36 22.29
C GLU A 398 8.25 -3.19 22.82
N SER A 399 7.29 -2.72 22.03
CA SER A 399 6.43 -1.57 22.31
C SER A 399 5.03 -1.98 22.77
N ALA A 400 4.79 -3.27 22.95
CA ALA A 400 3.49 -3.79 23.35
C ALA A 400 3.13 -3.34 24.77
N VAL A 401 1.89 -2.89 24.97
CA VAL A 401 1.38 -2.43 26.26
C VAL A 401 0.06 -3.10 26.59
N SER A 402 -0.29 -3.14 27.88
CA SER A 402 -1.61 -3.59 28.29
C SER A 402 -2.68 -2.54 27.94
N THR A 403 -3.93 -2.97 27.76
CA THR A 403 -5.03 -2.09 27.31
C THR A 403 -5.26 -0.88 28.23
N ASN A 404 -4.96 -0.99 29.53
CA ASN A 404 -5.19 0.08 30.51
C ASN A 404 -4.04 1.07 30.66
N GLU A 405 -2.85 0.71 30.16
CA GLU A 405 -1.64 1.49 30.37
C GLU A 405 -1.76 2.90 29.79
N LYS A 406 -2.45 3.05 28.66
CA LYS A 406 -2.75 4.35 28.04
C LYS A 406 -3.51 5.33 28.95
N TYR A 407 -4.42 4.84 29.80
CA TYR A 407 -5.16 5.67 30.75
C TYR A 407 -4.31 6.06 31.95
N LEU A 408 -3.50 5.12 32.45
CA LEU A 408 -2.55 5.39 33.54
C LEU A 408 -1.51 6.43 33.11
N ARG A 409 -0.99 6.33 31.88
CA ARG A 409 -0.02 7.29 31.34
C ARG A 409 -0.61 8.69 31.17
N LEU A 410 -1.87 8.81 30.75
CA LEU A 410 -2.58 10.10 30.72
C LEU A 410 -2.74 10.72 32.11
N ALA A 411 -3.02 9.89 33.12
CA ALA A 411 -3.13 10.34 34.49
C ALA A 411 -1.77 10.82 35.03
N PHE A 412 -0.75 9.98 34.95
CA PHE A 412 0.52 10.22 35.65
C PHE A 412 1.59 10.90 34.79
N HIS A 413 1.20 11.79 33.86
CA HIS A 413 2.09 12.47 32.89
C HIS A 413 3.32 13.17 33.52
N SER A 414 3.38 13.36 34.85
CA SER A 414 4.50 13.98 35.58
C SER A 414 5.51 13.01 36.23
N LEU A 415 5.30 11.69 36.21
CA LEU A 415 6.17 10.74 36.95
C LEU A 415 7.15 9.94 36.07
N ASP A 416 7.04 10.03 34.75
CA ASP A 416 7.93 9.29 33.84
C ASP A 416 8.87 10.25 33.10
N THR A 417 10.11 10.35 33.58
CA THR A 417 11.17 11.17 32.97
C THR A 417 11.64 10.67 31.60
N HIS A 418 11.07 9.58 31.11
CA HIS A 418 11.25 9.05 29.75
C HIS A 418 10.20 9.52 28.75
N CYS A 419 9.25 10.37 29.15
CA CYS A 419 8.26 10.96 28.25
C CYS A 419 8.87 12.07 27.37
N GLN A 420 9.87 11.73 26.55
CA GLN A 420 10.16 12.50 25.35
C GLN A 420 9.03 12.26 24.35
N GLN A 421 8.34 13.31 23.87
CA GLN A 421 7.64 13.48 22.57
C GLN A 421 6.91 12.28 21.87
N GLY A 422 6.78 11.10 22.45
CA GLY A 422 6.73 9.82 21.73
C GLY A 422 5.62 8.85 22.16
N ASP A 423 4.62 9.34 22.88
CA ASP A 423 3.43 8.54 23.25
C ASP A 423 2.10 9.15 22.77
N GLU A 424 2.17 9.96 21.72
CA GLU A 424 1.02 10.62 21.11
C GLU A 424 -0.09 9.63 20.72
N CYS A 425 0.26 8.42 20.27
CA CYS A 425 -0.73 7.42 19.88
C CYS A 425 -1.58 6.92 21.05
N LEU A 426 -0.97 6.57 22.20
CA LEU A 426 -1.69 6.11 23.38
C LEU A 426 -2.58 7.23 23.94
N THR A 427 -2.04 8.45 24.00
CA THR A 427 -2.79 9.65 24.40
C THR A 427 -4.00 9.89 23.49
N ARG A 428 -3.81 9.86 22.17
CA ARG A 428 -4.89 10.04 21.19
C ARG A 428 -5.98 8.98 21.32
N THR A 429 -5.59 7.70 21.39
CA THR A 429 -6.54 6.59 21.56
C THR A 429 -7.30 6.72 22.89
N ALA A 430 -6.60 7.07 23.98
CA ALA A 430 -7.22 7.22 25.28
C ALA A 430 -8.20 8.39 25.33
N ILE A 431 -7.83 9.58 24.82
CA ILE A 431 -8.74 10.74 24.71
C ILE A 431 -9.98 10.39 23.88
N ARG A 432 -9.79 9.73 22.73
CA ARG A 432 -10.91 9.26 21.90
C ARG A 432 -11.85 8.34 22.68
N ASN A 433 -11.31 7.38 23.42
CA ASN A 433 -12.12 6.44 24.18
C ASN A 433 -12.87 7.11 25.34
N LEU A 434 -12.25 8.08 26.03
CA LEU A 434 -12.94 8.85 27.08
C LEU A 434 -14.19 9.56 26.54
N ARG A 435 -14.19 10.00 25.27
CA ARG A 435 -15.38 10.62 24.65
C ARG A 435 -16.52 9.60 24.49
N ILE A 436 -16.17 8.37 24.11
CA ILE A 436 -17.14 7.27 24.00
C ILE A 436 -17.73 6.99 25.38
N PHE A 437 -16.91 6.90 26.43
CA PHE A 437 -17.40 6.63 27.79
C PHE A 437 -18.26 7.76 28.36
N ALA A 438 -17.97 9.02 28.03
CA ALA A 438 -18.80 10.16 28.44
C ALA A 438 -20.23 10.06 27.90
N ILE A 439 -20.40 9.51 26.69
CA ILE A 439 -21.71 9.34 26.04
C ILE A 439 -22.32 7.97 26.40
N ARG A 440 -21.48 6.96 26.56
CA ARG A 440 -21.87 5.55 26.77
C ARG A 440 -21.04 4.90 27.89
N PRO A 441 -21.44 5.08 29.16
CA PRO A 441 -20.70 4.54 30.30
C PRO A 441 -20.49 3.01 30.26
N ASN A 442 -21.44 2.27 29.65
CA ASN A 442 -21.40 0.80 29.55
C ASN A 442 -20.60 0.28 28.34
N ALA A 443 -19.96 1.14 27.55
CA ALA A 443 -19.28 0.72 26.32
C ALA A 443 -18.15 -0.32 26.54
N THR A 444 -17.53 -0.35 27.72
CA THR A 444 -16.54 -1.40 28.08
C THR A 444 -17.20 -2.78 28.19
N GLN A 445 -18.40 -2.85 28.75
CA GLN A 445 -19.12 -4.10 28.90
C GLN A 445 -19.52 -4.65 27.53
N GLU A 446 -20.08 -3.80 26.66
CA GLU A 446 -20.40 -4.17 25.27
C GLU A 446 -19.15 -4.64 24.51
N LEU A 447 -18.03 -3.95 24.67
CA LEU A 447 -16.75 -4.38 24.09
C LEU A 447 -16.33 -5.75 24.64
N SER A 448 -16.45 -5.98 25.95
CA SER A 448 -16.12 -7.27 26.57
C SER A 448 -17.02 -8.41 26.07
N GLU A 449 -18.32 -8.14 25.88
CA GLU A 449 -19.28 -9.08 25.30
C GLU A 449 -18.89 -9.47 23.87
N HIS A 450 -18.51 -8.50 23.04
CA HIS A 450 -18.02 -8.75 21.69
C HIS A 450 -16.70 -9.52 21.66
N PHE A 451 -15.82 -9.31 22.65
CA PHE A 451 -14.51 -9.94 22.71
C PHE A 451 -14.49 -11.27 23.47
N GLY A 452 -15.63 -11.68 24.06
CA GLY A 452 -15.75 -12.90 24.86
C GLY A 452 -14.79 -12.97 26.05
N SER A 453 -14.23 -11.83 26.46
CA SER A 453 -13.23 -11.72 27.52
C SER A 453 -13.37 -10.38 28.22
N GLN A 454 -13.03 -10.35 29.50
CA GLN A 454 -13.10 -9.14 30.29
C GLN A 454 -12.00 -8.18 29.83
N ILE A 455 -12.38 -7.16 29.08
CA ILE A 455 -11.48 -6.06 28.74
C ILE A 455 -11.49 -5.11 29.94
N PRO A 456 -10.32 -4.83 30.54
CA PRO A 456 -10.25 -3.94 31.69
C PRO A 456 -10.93 -2.61 31.40
N SER A 457 -11.75 -2.15 32.35
CA SER A 457 -12.38 -0.84 32.26
C SER A 457 -11.34 0.27 32.42
N VAL A 458 -11.71 1.46 31.95
CA VAL A 458 -10.99 2.68 32.31
C VAL A 458 -10.85 2.72 33.85
N PRO A 459 -9.65 3.02 34.38
CA PRO A 459 -9.48 3.14 35.81
C PRO A 459 -10.49 4.11 36.43
N ALA A 460 -11.03 3.74 37.60
CA ALA A 460 -12.01 4.56 38.30
C ALA A 460 -11.47 5.96 38.58
N GLY A 461 -12.33 6.98 38.45
CA GLY A 461 -11.96 8.38 38.69
C GLY A 461 -11.17 9.06 37.58
N ILE A 462 -10.72 8.37 36.52
CA ILE A 462 -10.02 9.00 35.38
C ILE A 462 -10.88 10.08 34.71
N MET A 463 -12.19 9.85 34.60
CA MET A 463 -13.12 10.84 34.02
C MET A 463 -13.18 12.13 34.86
N ASP A 464 -12.94 12.07 36.17
CA ASP A 464 -12.96 13.25 37.06
C ASP A 464 -11.81 14.21 36.75
N TRP A 465 -10.79 13.77 36.03
CA TRP A 465 -9.60 14.55 35.68
C TRP A 465 -9.83 15.38 34.41
N PHE A 466 -10.97 15.19 33.75
CA PHE A 466 -11.30 15.81 32.48
C PHE A 466 -12.70 16.43 32.56
N SER A 467 -12.81 17.76 32.41
CA SER A 467 -14.12 18.40 32.30
C SER A 467 -14.65 18.31 30.86
N PRO A 468 -15.86 17.78 30.63
CA PRO A 468 -16.50 17.85 29.32
C PRO A 468 -16.95 19.29 29.05
N ARG A 469 -16.56 19.90 27.92
CA ARG A 469 -17.26 21.10 27.41
C ARG A 469 -18.46 20.67 26.57
N GLU A 470 -19.59 21.31 26.81
CA GLU A 470 -20.76 21.15 25.96
C GLU A 470 -20.47 21.61 24.52
N SER A 471 -21.08 20.90 23.57
CA SER A 471 -21.18 21.14 22.12
C SER A 471 -19.99 20.81 21.21
N ALA A 472 -18.76 20.59 21.71
CA ALA A 472 -17.60 20.28 20.82
C ALA A 472 -16.73 19.07 21.22
N GLY A 473 -16.99 18.42 22.36
CA GLY A 473 -16.41 17.11 22.68
C GLY A 473 -14.91 17.07 23.02
N GLU A 474 -14.24 18.21 23.21
CA GLU A 474 -12.85 18.23 23.70
C GLU A 474 -12.78 18.28 25.23
N PHE A 475 -11.99 17.37 25.80
CA PHE A 475 -11.66 17.37 27.22
C PHE A 475 -10.53 18.37 27.47
N THR A 476 -10.76 19.33 28.37
CA THR A 476 -9.67 20.12 28.95
C THR A 476 -9.10 19.35 30.14
N GLN A 477 -7.77 19.18 30.19
CA GLN A 477 -7.08 18.58 31.33
C GLN A 477 -7.34 19.46 32.57
N VAL A 478 -8.07 18.94 33.55
CA VAL A 478 -8.22 19.61 34.84
C VAL A 478 -7.29 18.91 35.81
N THR A 479 -6.27 19.62 36.27
CA THR A 479 -5.40 19.14 37.35
C THR A 479 -6.23 19.04 38.63
N ARG A 480 -6.82 17.88 38.91
CA ARG A 480 -7.24 17.57 40.28
C ARG A 480 -5.93 17.50 41.09
N PRO A 481 -5.77 18.28 42.17
CA PRO A 481 -4.57 18.16 42.99
C PRO A 481 -4.49 16.71 43.48
N MET A 482 -3.32 16.09 43.35
CA MET A 482 -3.05 14.86 44.10
C MET A 482 -3.26 15.17 45.58
N SER A 483 -4.34 14.67 46.17
CA SER A 483 -4.41 14.60 47.63
C SER A 483 -3.34 13.61 48.05
N VAL A 484 -2.37 14.09 48.84
CA VAL A 484 -1.19 13.39 49.36
C VAL A 484 -1.58 12.33 50.43
N GLN A 485 -2.78 11.75 50.34
CA GLN A 485 -3.33 10.82 51.32
C GLN A 485 -3.95 9.64 50.58
N ASP A 486 -3.09 8.72 50.17
CA ASP A 486 -3.34 7.27 50.13
C ASP A 486 -2.03 6.59 49.73
N GLN A 487 -1.02 6.77 50.60
CA GLN A 487 0.05 5.80 50.78
C GLN A 487 -0.14 5.22 52.18
N SER A 488 -0.78 4.06 52.24
CA SER A 488 -0.67 3.13 53.37
C SER A 488 -0.80 1.70 52.85
#